data_AF-A0A4Q3GRT6-F1
#
_entry.id   AF-A0A4Q3GRT6-F1
#
_cell.length_a   1.000
_cell.length_b   1.000
_cell.length_c   1.000
_cell.angle_alpha   90.00
_cell.angle_beta   90.00
_cell.angle_gamma   90.00
#
_symmetry.space_group_name_H-M   'P 1'
#
loop_
_entity.id
_entity.type
_entity.pdbx_description
1 polymer ?
#
loop_
_entity_poly.entity_id
_entity_poly.type
_entity_poly.pdbx_seq_one_letter_code
_entity_poly.pdbx_strand_id
1 'polypeptide(L)'
;MESCLERELQMQAGEFTIAVLDGPFDAKALAPVLERMPESIGANSCSIADASACQHGTFIIGLLAARRTAALPGLCPDVRLVHMPLFGRRTTTISVRDLTKALHAALDARATVINLSLAIVGDTVSDRDFLMAALDRAFQEGAASLSAPTT
;
A
#
# COMPACT_ATOMS: atom_id res chain seq x y z
N MET A 1 -0.63 -8.03 30.08
CA MET A 1 -0.03 -6.99 29.22
C MET A 1 1.17 -7.62 28.55
N GLU A 2 0.91 -8.60 27.70
CA GLU A 2 1.93 -9.31 26.93
C GLU A 2 2.43 -8.36 25.86
N SER A 3 3.76 -8.30 25.73
CA SER A 3 4.45 -7.16 25.12
C SER A 3 4.39 -7.23 23.60
N CYS A 4 4.29 -6.08 22.92
CA CYS A 4 4.45 -5.99 21.47
C CYS A 4 5.70 -6.73 20.95
N LEU A 5 6.72 -6.87 21.79
CA LEU A 5 7.98 -7.58 21.51
C LEU A 5 7.79 -9.09 21.25
N GLU A 6 6.81 -9.73 21.88
CA GLU A 6 6.52 -11.16 21.68
C GLU A 6 5.81 -11.42 20.34
N ARG A 7 5.02 -10.44 19.86
CA ARG A 7 4.41 -10.49 18.52
C ARG A 7 5.42 -10.25 17.39
N GLU A 8 6.45 -9.44 17.62
CA GLU A 8 7.53 -9.20 16.63
C GLU A 8 8.34 -10.48 16.34
N LEU A 9 8.52 -11.35 17.34
CA LEU A 9 9.23 -12.64 17.19
C LEU A 9 8.38 -13.70 16.47
N GLN A 10 7.05 -13.63 16.52
CA GLN A 10 6.16 -14.54 15.79
C GLN A 10 6.01 -14.19 14.29
N MET A 11 6.46 -13.02 13.84
CA MET A 11 6.48 -12.65 12.41
C MET A 11 7.59 -13.34 11.59
N GLN A 12 8.40 -14.22 12.18
CA GLN A 12 9.51 -14.87 11.46
C GLN A 12 9.14 -16.13 10.65
N ALA A 13 7.86 -16.52 10.52
CA ALA A 13 7.51 -17.70 9.72
C ALA A 13 6.10 -17.65 9.07
N GLY A 14 5.54 -16.46 8.86
CA GLY A 14 4.28 -16.27 8.14
C GLY A 14 4.50 -15.70 6.74
N GLU A 15 3.59 -15.96 5.80
CA GLU A 15 3.53 -15.28 4.51
C GLU A 15 3.35 -13.77 4.75
N PHE A 16 4.45 -13.02 4.71
CA PHE A 16 4.43 -11.57 4.86
C PHE A 16 3.89 -10.94 3.56
N THR A 17 2.81 -10.16 3.68
CA THR A 17 2.17 -9.48 2.54
C THR A 17 2.13 -7.98 2.81
N ILE A 18 2.62 -7.19 1.85
CA ILE A 18 2.49 -5.72 1.88
C ILE A 18 1.37 -5.33 0.92
N ALA A 19 0.35 -4.64 1.42
CA ALA A 19 -0.59 -3.90 0.58
C ALA A 19 -0.09 -2.48 0.35
N VAL A 20 -0.08 -2.03 -0.91
CA VAL A 20 0.25 -0.67 -1.31
C VAL A 20 -1.02 0.00 -1.82
N LEU A 21 -1.51 0.99 -1.07
CA LEU A 21 -2.65 1.80 -1.49
C LEU A 21 -2.13 3.16 -1.96
N ASP A 22 -2.12 3.36 -3.28
CA ASP A 22 -1.50 4.52 -3.94
C ASP A 22 -2.19 4.77 -5.30
N GLY A 23 -1.67 5.66 -6.12
CA GLY A 23 -2.02 5.78 -7.53
C GLY A 23 -1.66 4.52 -8.32
N PRO A 24 -2.10 4.45 -9.60
CA PRO A 24 -1.69 3.37 -10.48
C PRO A 24 -0.18 3.35 -10.66
N PHE A 25 0.39 2.22 -11.11
CA PHE A 25 1.81 2.13 -11.45
C PHE A 25 2.02 1.72 -12.92
N ASP A 26 3.16 2.11 -13.48
CA ASP A 26 3.55 1.74 -14.84
C ASP A 26 4.21 0.35 -14.84
N ALA A 27 3.40 -0.66 -15.14
CA ALA A 27 3.85 -2.03 -15.18
C ALA A 27 4.96 -2.27 -16.22
N LYS A 28 4.99 -1.51 -17.32
CA LYS A 28 6.01 -1.67 -18.37
C LYS A 28 7.35 -1.11 -17.91
N ALA A 29 7.34 0.02 -17.20
CA ALA A 29 8.55 0.61 -16.63
C ALA A 29 9.17 -0.29 -15.55
N LEU A 30 8.34 -1.02 -14.79
CA LEU A 30 8.80 -1.88 -13.68
C LEU A 30 9.15 -3.31 -14.08
N ALA A 31 8.58 -3.85 -15.16
CA ALA A 31 8.85 -5.20 -15.62
C ALA A 31 10.35 -5.57 -15.72
N PRO A 32 11.27 -4.66 -16.15
CA PRO A 32 12.68 -4.98 -16.22
C PRO A 32 13.39 -5.05 -14.86
N VAL A 33 12.80 -4.56 -13.76
CA VAL A 33 13.45 -4.44 -12.45
C VAL A 33 12.78 -5.24 -11.34
N LEU A 34 11.55 -5.73 -11.55
CA LEU A 34 10.86 -6.60 -10.59
C LEU A 34 11.14 -8.07 -10.90
N GLU A 35 11.18 -8.89 -9.85
CA GLU A 35 11.18 -10.37 -9.98
C GLU A 35 9.75 -10.89 -10.15
N ARG A 36 8.80 -10.27 -9.43
CA ARG A 36 7.37 -10.58 -9.49
C ARG A 36 6.59 -9.28 -9.55
N MET A 37 5.60 -9.23 -10.44
CA MET A 37 4.67 -8.10 -10.51
C MET A 37 3.72 -8.12 -9.31
N PRO A 38 3.35 -6.96 -8.74
CA PRO A 38 2.33 -6.88 -7.70
C PRO A 38 0.99 -7.44 -8.21
N GLU A 39 0.28 -8.14 -7.33
CA GLU A 39 -1.11 -8.50 -7.58
C GLU A 39 -1.97 -7.25 -7.48
N SER A 40 -2.64 -6.86 -8.57
CA SER A 40 -3.43 -5.63 -8.58
C SER A 40 -4.91 -5.94 -8.34
N ILE A 41 -5.47 -5.35 -7.28
CA ILE A 41 -6.90 -5.41 -6.97
C ILE A 41 -7.56 -4.15 -7.54
N GLY A 42 -7.96 -4.25 -8.81
CA GLY A 42 -8.64 -3.17 -9.53
C GLY A 42 -7.98 -2.82 -10.86
N ALA A 43 -8.52 -1.81 -11.54
CA ALA A 43 -8.00 -1.35 -12.82
C ALA A 43 -6.71 -0.55 -12.61
N ASN A 44 -5.56 -1.17 -12.89
CA ASN A 44 -4.25 -0.55 -12.79
C ASN A 44 -3.62 -0.39 -14.16
N SER A 45 -3.80 0.78 -14.77
CA SER A 45 -3.12 1.13 -16.01
C SER A 45 -2.71 2.60 -16.00
N CYS A 46 -1.42 2.85 -16.17
CA CYS A 46 -0.90 4.19 -16.43
C CYS A 46 0.44 4.11 -17.18
N SER A 47 0.93 5.27 -17.58
CA SER A 47 2.27 5.48 -18.15
C SER A 47 2.92 6.59 -17.35
N ILE A 48 4.19 6.42 -16.95
CA ILE A 48 4.93 7.45 -16.20
C ILE A 48 5.09 8.77 -16.97
N ALA A 49 4.89 8.75 -18.29
CA ALA A 49 5.02 9.94 -19.15
C ALA A 49 3.95 11.02 -18.89
N ASP A 50 2.81 10.66 -18.27
CA ASP A 50 1.60 11.50 -18.34
C ASP A 50 1.02 11.93 -16.98
N ALA A 51 1.55 11.45 -15.84
CA ALA A 51 0.86 11.61 -14.55
C ALA A 51 1.75 11.51 -13.30
N SER A 52 1.62 12.47 -12.38
CA SER A 52 2.28 12.48 -11.08
C SER A 52 1.90 11.28 -10.20
N ALA A 53 0.61 10.90 -10.17
CA ALA A 53 0.15 9.73 -9.43
C ALA A 53 0.76 8.42 -9.97
N CYS A 54 0.96 8.32 -11.29
CA CYS A 54 1.58 7.15 -11.91
C CYS A 54 3.07 7.06 -11.55
N GLN A 55 3.78 8.18 -11.62
CA GLN A 55 5.18 8.26 -11.23
C GLN A 55 5.37 7.89 -9.76
N HIS A 56 4.50 8.40 -8.89
CA HIS A 56 4.52 8.11 -7.47
C HIS A 56 4.29 6.61 -7.17
N GLY A 57 3.20 6.02 -7.69
CA GLY A 57 2.94 4.58 -7.53
C GLY A 57 4.07 3.72 -8.11
N THR A 58 4.62 4.09 -9.27
CA THR A 58 5.77 3.38 -9.88
C THR A 58 7.00 3.44 -8.99
N PHE A 59 7.29 4.60 -8.41
CA PHE A 59 8.40 4.78 -7.48
C PHE A 59 8.24 3.91 -6.22
N ILE A 60 7.07 3.94 -5.58
CA ILE A 60 6.80 3.17 -4.36
C ILE A 60 6.90 1.66 -4.62
N ILE A 61 6.34 1.15 -5.72
CA ILE A 61 6.45 -0.27 -6.06
C ILE A 61 7.91 -0.66 -6.34
N GLY A 62 8.66 0.17 -7.07
CA GLY A 62 10.08 -0.06 -7.31
C GLY A 62 10.91 -0.07 -6.02
N LEU A 63 10.67 0.91 -5.13
CA LEU A 63 11.33 1.02 -3.84
C LEU A 63 11.12 -0.23 -2.96
N LEU A 64 9.92 -0.81 -2.99
CA LEU A 64 9.60 -1.98 -2.18
C LEU A 64 10.08 -3.29 -2.84
N ALA A 65 9.84 -3.49 -4.14
CA ALA A 65 9.92 -4.81 -4.75
C ALA A 65 11.00 -4.98 -5.83
N ALA A 66 11.82 -3.97 -6.13
CA ALA A 66 12.91 -4.14 -7.09
C ALA A 66 13.82 -5.30 -6.68
N ARG A 67 14.11 -6.21 -7.61
CA ARG A 67 14.87 -7.43 -7.33
C ARG A 67 16.26 -7.10 -6.79
N ARG A 68 16.85 -8.01 -6.02
CA ARG A 68 18.17 -7.83 -5.37
C ARG A 68 19.30 -7.46 -6.34
N THR A 69 19.19 -7.86 -7.61
CA THR A 69 20.17 -7.62 -8.68
C THR A 69 19.91 -6.34 -9.49
N ALA A 70 18.84 -5.59 -9.19
CA ALA A 70 18.60 -4.29 -9.81
C ALA A 70 19.65 -3.26 -9.38
N ALA A 71 19.84 -2.22 -10.19
CA ALA A 71 20.79 -1.13 -9.88
C ALA A 71 20.46 -0.43 -8.53
N LEU A 72 19.16 -0.36 -8.20
CA LEU A 72 18.68 0.02 -6.88
C LEU A 72 17.81 -1.12 -6.35
N PRO A 73 18.32 -1.98 -5.45
CA PRO A 73 17.55 -3.06 -4.85
C PRO A 73 16.39 -2.51 -4.00
N GLY A 74 15.26 -3.21 -4.04
CA GLY A 74 14.11 -2.90 -3.20
C GLY A 74 14.34 -3.27 -1.74
N LEU A 75 13.54 -2.69 -0.86
CA LEU A 75 13.56 -2.96 0.58
C LEU A 75 13.07 -4.39 0.90
N CYS A 76 12.06 -4.86 0.17
CA CYS A 76 11.32 -6.11 0.40
C CYS A 76 11.08 -6.91 -0.91
N PRO A 77 12.11 -7.28 -1.69
CA PRO A 77 11.95 -7.89 -3.01
C PRO A 77 11.27 -9.26 -3.02
N ASP A 78 11.37 -10.00 -1.92
CA ASP A 78 10.90 -11.38 -1.81
C ASP A 78 9.49 -11.47 -1.18
N VAL A 79 8.87 -10.34 -0.88
CA VAL A 79 7.57 -10.23 -0.24
C VAL A 79 6.44 -10.29 -1.27
N ARG A 80 5.28 -10.84 -0.89
CA ARG A 80 4.08 -10.75 -1.72
C ARG A 80 3.56 -9.30 -1.66
N LEU A 81 3.49 -8.63 -2.79
CA LEU A 81 2.91 -7.30 -2.90
C LEU A 81 1.51 -7.38 -3.50
N VAL A 82 0.56 -6.73 -2.83
CA VAL A 82 -0.77 -6.45 -3.32
C VAL A 82 -0.88 -4.95 -3.55
N HIS A 83 -1.34 -4.52 -4.71
CA HIS A 83 -1.52 -3.11 -5.05
C HIS A 83 -2.99 -2.81 -5.27
N MET A 84 -3.48 -1.75 -4.64
CA MET A 84 -4.81 -1.21 -4.92
C MET A 84 -4.69 0.25 -5.38
N PRO A 85 -5.04 0.53 -6.64
CA PRO A 85 -5.15 1.91 -7.12
C PRO A 85 -6.28 2.64 -6.38
N LEU A 86 -5.94 3.71 -5.68
CA LEU A 86 -6.88 4.53 -4.89
C LEU A 86 -7.48 5.71 -5.68
N PHE A 87 -6.76 6.22 -6.66
CA PHE A 87 -7.20 7.37 -7.45
C PHE A 87 -6.90 7.16 -8.93
N GLY A 88 -7.66 7.86 -9.77
CA GLY A 88 -7.46 7.82 -11.22
C GLY A 88 -6.14 8.48 -11.62
N ARG A 89 -5.67 8.21 -12.86
CA ARG A 89 -4.39 8.73 -13.38
C ARG A 89 -4.15 10.23 -13.16
N ARG A 90 -5.20 11.05 -13.05
CA ARG A 90 -5.12 12.52 -12.99
C ARG A 90 -5.64 13.12 -11.67
N THR A 91 -6.13 12.29 -10.76
CA THR A 91 -6.64 12.74 -9.46
C THR A 91 -5.73 12.21 -8.37
N THR A 92 -5.55 12.97 -7.29
CA THR A 92 -4.81 12.54 -6.09
C THR A 92 -5.70 12.59 -4.85
N THR A 93 -6.99 12.86 -5.04
CA THR A 93 -7.99 12.92 -3.98
C THR A 93 -8.82 11.65 -3.98
N ILE A 94 -9.15 11.18 -2.79
CA ILE A 94 -10.01 10.02 -2.54
C ILE A 94 -10.99 10.36 -1.41
N SER A 95 -12.21 9.83 -1.48
CA SER A 95 -13.16 9.96 -0.37
C SER A 95 -12.75 9.04 0.79
N VAL A 96 -13.06 9.42 2.03
CA VAL A 96 -12.79 8.54 3.19
C VAL A 96 -13.52 7.20 3.08
N ARG A 97 -14.70 7.20 2.45
CA ARG A 97 -15.44 5.98 2.15
C ARG A 97 -14.66 5.04 1.22
N ASP A 98 -14.03 5.56 0.17
CA ASP A 98 -13.27 4.73 -0.75
C ASP A 98 -11.94 4.27 -0.15
N LEU A 99 -11.29 5.12 0.67
CA LEU A 99 -10.13 4.69 1.46
C LEU A 99 -10.49 3.55 2.42
N THR A 100 -11.64 3.64 3.09
CA THR A 100 -12.13 2.57 3.99
C THR A 100 -12.36 1.25 3.25
N LYS A 101 -12.96 1.30 2.05
CA LYS A 101 -13.12 0.09 1.22
C LYS A 101 -11.76 -0.51 0.84
N ALA A 102 -10.78 0.35 0.55
CA ALA A 102 -9.46 -0.10 0.18
C ALA A 102 -8.70 -0.74 1.35
N LEU A 103 -8.85 -0.20 2.56
CA LEU A 103 -8.34 -0.81 3.78
C LEU A 103 -8.95 -2.21 3.99
N HIS A 104 -10.26 -2.36 3.84
CA HIS A 104 -10.90 -3.68 3.94
C HIS A 104 -10.38 -4.66 2.87
N ALA A 105 -10.24 -4.23 1.63
CA ALA A 105 -9.70 -5.10 0.59
C ALA A 105 -8.24 -5.50 0.82
N ALA A 106 -7.43 -4.64 1.43
CA ALA A 106 -6.07 -4.97 1.86
C ALA A 106 -6.07 -6.06 2.95
N LEU A 107 -6.98 -5.96 3.92
CA LEU A 107 -7.16 -6.96 4.97
C LEU A 107 -7.66 -8.29 4.40
N ASP A 108 -8.64 -8.26 3.49
CA ASP A 108 -9.15 -9.45 2.80
C ASP A 108 -8.05 -10.15 1.98
N ALA A 109 -7.09 -9.37 1.44
CA ALA A 109 -5.90 -9.87 0.77
C ALA A 109 -4.79 -10.36 1.72
N ARG A 110 -5.06 -10.40 3.03
CA ARG A 110 -4.18 -10.81 4.13
C ARG A 110 -2.92 -9.97 4.25
N ALA A 111 -3.02 -8.66 4.00
CA ALA A 111 -1.92 -7.75 4.22
C ALA A 111 -1.56 -7.67 5.71
N THR A 112 -0.29 -7.94 6.02
CA THR A 112 0.27 -7.76 7.37
C THR A 112 0.83 -6.35 7.55
N VAL A 113 1.20 -5.70 6.44
CA VAL A 113 1.60 -4.29 6.40
C VAL A 113 0.80 -3.56 5.31
N ILE A 114 0.25 -2.40 5.65
CA ILE A 114 -0.45 -1.53 4.71
C ILE A 114 0.36 -0.24 4.55
N ASN A 115 0.93 -0.04 3.37
CA ASN A 115 1.61 1.20 2.99
C ASN A 115 0.60 2.20 2.40
N LEU A 116 0.42 3.31 3.11
CA LEU A 116 -0.46 4.44 2.77
C LEU A 116 0.40 5.66 2.40
N SER A 117 0.92 5.70 1.18
CA SER A 117 1.72 6.83 0.69
C SER A 117 0.82 7.95 0.14
N LEU A 118 -0.09 8.43 0.97
CA LEU A 118 -1.10 9.44 0.61
C LEU A 118 -1.30 10.45 1.72
N ALA A 119 -1.69 11.67 1.34
CA ALA A 119 -2.19 12.66 2.28
C ALA A 119 -3.71 12.51 2.38
N ILE A 120 -4.22 12.34 3.60
CA ILE A 120 -5.66 12.31 3.87
C ILE A 120 -6.12 13.75 4.07
N VAL A 121 -6.99 14.23 3.20
CA VAL A 121 -7.58 15.57 3.30
C VAL A 121 -9.10 15.40 3.43
N GLY A 122 -9.62 15.65 4.62
CA GLY A 122 -11.04 15.55 4.96
C GLY A 122 -11.26 16.01 6.40
N ASP A 123 -12.35 16.74 6.66
CA ASP A 123 -12.51 17.51 7.90
C ASP A 123 -13.90 17.33 8.56
N THR A 124 -14.63 16.27 8.19
CA THR A 124 -15.91 15.97 8.84
C THR A 124 -15.73 14.96 9.98
N VAL A 125 -16.48 15.15 11.06
CA VAL A 125 -16.46 14.25 12.24
C VAL A 125 -16.82 12.82 11.84
N SER A 126 -17.82 12.66 10.96
CA SER A 126 -18.23 11.35 10.46
C SER A 126 -17.14 10.64 9.67
N ASP A 127 -16.41 11.36 8.81
CA ASP A 127 -15.34 10.76 8.02
C ASP A 127 -14.22 10.23 8.95
N ARG A 128 -13.89 10.99 9.99
CA ARG A 128 -12.90 10.55 10.98
C ARG A 128 -13.33 9.27 11.70
N ASP A 129 -14.57 9.18 12.15
CA ASP A 129 -15.07 8.01 12.88
C ASP A 129 -15.04 6.74 12.01
N PHE A 130 -15.43 6.85 10.73
CA PHE A 130 -15.36 5.72 9.78
C PHE A 130 -13.92 5.27 9.52
N LEU A 131 -13.00 6.21 9.34
CA LEU A 131 -11.59 5.88 9.11
C LEU A 131 -10.96 5.24 10.35
N MET A 132 -11.23 5.79 11.54
CA MET A 132 -10.72 5.23 12.80
C MET A 132 -11.19 3.80 13.01
N ALA A 133 -12.48 3.51 12.77
CA ALA A 133 -12.99 2.14 12.89
C ALA A 133 -12.28 1.14 11.95
N ALA A 134 -11.92 1.58 10.74
CA ALA A 134 -11.18 0.75 9.79
C ALA A 134 -9.74 0.49 10.23
N LEU A 135 -9.06 1.51 10.77
CA LEU A 135 -7.71 1.39 11.32
C LEU A 135 -7.68 0.54 12.60
N ASP A 136 -8.67 0.71 13.47
CA ASP A 136 -8.83 -0.11 14.68
C ASP A 136 -9.02 -1.58 14.32
N ARG A 137 -9.81 -1.87 13.28
CA ARG A 137 -9.96 -3.23 12.75
C ARG A 137 -8.64 -3.77 12.20
N ALA A 138 -7.91 -2.99 11.42
CA ALA A 138 -6.60 -3.41 10.91
C ALA A 138 -5.63 -3.75 12.06
N PHE A 139 -5.61 -2.93 13.11
CA PHE A 139 -4.83 -3.18 14.30
C PHE A 139 -5.26 -4.46 15.04
N GLN A 140 -6.56 -4.70 15.20
CA GLN A 140 -7.10 -5.90 15.83
C GLN A 140 -6.76 -7.19 15.05
N GLU A 141 -6.74 -7.11 13.72
CA GLU A 141 -6.34 -8.21 12.83
C GLU A 141 -4.80 -8.38 12.74
N GLY A 142 -4.03 -7.53 13.44
CA GLY A 142 -2.57 -7.62 13.53
C GLY A 142 -1.82 -6.96 12.38
N ALA A 143 -2.49 -6.15 11.56
CA ALA A 143 -1.86 -5.39 10.48
C ALA A 143 -1.32 -4.05 10.97
N ALA A 144 -0.12 -3.68 10.53
CA ALA A 144 0.46 -2.36 10.78
C ALA A 144 0.22 -1.43 9.58
N SER A 145 -0.28 -0.21 9.83
CA SER A 145 -0.39 0.83 8.80
C SER A 145 0.78 1.83 8.88
N LEU A 146 1.41 2.10 7.75
CA LEU A 146 2.45 3.14 7.60
C LEU A 146 1.90 4.26 6.73
N SER A 147 1.84 5.49 7.26
CA SER A 147 1.35 6.67 6.53
C SER A 147 2.41 7.77 6.48
N ALA A 148 2.38 8.58 5.42
CA ALA A 148 3.13 9.82 5.39
C ALA A 148 2.63 10.77 6.51
N PRO A 149 3.51 11.53 7.18
CA PRO A 149 3.09 12.50 8.17
C PRO A 149 2.24 13.61 7.52
N THR A 150 1.17 14.03 8.20
CA THR A 150 0.40 15.22 7.84
C THR A 150 1.18 16.47 8.29
N THR A 151 1.53 17.36 7.36
CA THR A 151 2.14 18.67 7.66
C THR A 151 1.11 19.69 8.11
#